data_AF-A0A9W4SDE6-F1
#
_entry.id   AF-A0A9W4SDE6-F1
#
_cell.length_a   1.000
_cell.length_b   1.000
_cell.length_c   1.000
_cell.angle_alpha   90.00
_cell.angle_beta   90.00
_cell.angle_gamma   90.00
#
_symmetry.space_group_name_H-M   'P 1'
#
loop_
_entity.id
_entity.type
_entity.pdbx_description
1 polymer ?
#
loop_
_entity_poly.entity_id
_entity_poly.type
_entity_poly.pdbx_seq_one_letter_code
_entity_poly.pdbx_strand_id
1 'polypeptide(L)'
;MSTPNHITHLVRIDHLCKDWCSKHSRSCAYFSSLLNILTQRKDTSNFLFSSNNDNPSKNFSCTNLIPFSSHKNLPFALQSQPLTLLIYKQSHEIEEILTTIHSILDEFEEIINLMKGILNQSNKLVNPSQKSKQSPKKPKSTPPKKQIINLFDNFENPGDIADIPIITSNYYIVRIVEMYEKELCYKKNLIFGGCFKIDHNDEGINNVKLISERWAVQPYLLFEVEEEIFDRIKIWKRVKEFEALK
;
A
#
# COMPACT_ATOMS: atom_id res chain seq x y z
N MET A 1 24.02 17.59 -22.06
CA MET A 1 24.83 16.45 -21.54
C MET A 1 23.91 15.29 -21.20
N SER A 2 24.30 14.04 -21.46
CA SER A 2 23.46 12.86 -21.16
C SER A 2 23.43 12.58 -19.66
N THR A 3 22.25 12.31 -19.10
CA THR A 3 22.09 11.92 -17.68
C THR A 3 22.79 10.58 -17.42
N PRO A 4 23.65 10.46 -16.39
CA PRO A 4 24.26 9.19 -16.07
C PRO A 4 23.22 8.11 -15.78
N ASN A 5 23.40 6.90 -16.34
CA ASN A 5 22.42 5.81 -16.25
C ASN A 5 21.99 5.46 -14.81
N HIS A 6 22.90 5.58 -13.84
CA HIS A 6 22.63 5.29 -12.43
C HIS A 6 21.71 6.34 -11.78
N ILE A 7 21.81 7.61 -12.18
CA ILE A 7 20.89 8.67 -11.74
C ILE A 7 19.50 8.42 -12.32
N THR A 8 19.41 8.02 -13.59
CA THR A 8 18.13 7.64 -14.21
C THR A 8 17.45 6.50 -13.46
N HIS A 9 18.22 5.53 -12.95
CA HIS A 9 17.67 4.46 -12.10
C HIS A 9 17.11 4.99 -10.78
N LEU A 10 17.83 5.88 -10.10
CA LEU A 10 17.33 6.51 -8.86
C LEU A 10 16.06 7.31 -9.09
N VAL A 11 16.00 8.09 -10.17
CA VAL A 11 14.79 8.83 -10.55
C VAL A 11 13.63 7.87 -10.81
N ARG A 12 13.85 6.76 -11.52
CA ARG A 12 12.79 5.77 -11.78
C ARG A 12 12.31 5.09 -10.50
N ILE A 13 13.20 4.79 -9.56
CA ILE A 13 12.82 4.27 -8.24
C ILE A 13 11.97 5.28 -7.46
N ASP A 14 12.37 6.56 -7.43
CA ASP A 14 11.58 7.63 -6.79
C ASP A 14 10.15 7.73 -7.36
N HIS A 15 9.98 7.57 -8.67
CA HIS A 15 8.63 7.52 -9.27
C HIS A 15 7.84 6.30 -8.79
N LEU A 16 8.46 5.11 -8.72
CA LEU A 16 7.80 3.89 -8.25
C LEU A 16 7.42 3.98 -6.76
N CYS A 17 8.23 4.64 -5.93
CA CYS A 17 7.88 4.96 -4.54
C CYS A 17 6.61 5.83 -4.46
N LYS A 18 6.51 6.85 -5.30
CA LYS A 18 5.31 7.72 -5.39
C LYS A 18 4.09 6.97 -5.89
N ASP A 19 4.25 6.12 -6.90
CA ASP A 19 3.18 5.27 -7.40
C ASP A 19 2.66 4.36 -6.29
N TRP A 20 3.55 3.73 -5.53
CA TRP A 20 3.18 2.94 -4.35
C TRP A 20 2.40 3.76 -3.32
N CYS A 21 2.86 4.97 -2.97
CA CYS A 21 2.18 5.84 -2.01
C CYS A 21 0.77 6.23 -2.50
N SER A 22 0.60 6.47 -3.79
CA SER A 22 -0.69 6.74 -4.42
C SER A 22 -1.63 5.53 -4.31
N LYS A 23 -1.15 4.34 -4.66
CA LYS A 23 -1.92 3.09 -4.52
C LYS A 23 -2.27 2.81 -3.06
N HIS A 24 -1.32 3.04 -2.14
CA HIS A 24 -1.53 2.88 -0.72
C HIS A 24 -2.64 3.80 -0.19
N SER A 25 -2.58 5.09 -0.51
CA SER A 25 -3.60 6.06 -0.11
C SER A 25 -5.00 5.67 -0.62
N ARG A 26 -5.10 5.25 -1.89
CA ARG A 26 -6.35 4.74 -2.47
C ARG A 26 -6.84 3.48 -1.75
N SER A 27 -5.93 2.57 -1.39
CA SER A 27 -6.29 1.34 -0.69
C SER A 27 -6.83 1.57 0.72
N CYS A 28 -6.32 2.56 1.45
CA CYS A 28 -6.85 2.96 2.75
C CYS A 28 -8.30 3.49 2.65
N ALA A 29 -8.63 4.17 1.55
CA ALA A 29 -10.00 4.60 1.29
C ALA A 29 -10.96 3.40 1.10
N TYR A 30 -10.50 2.31 0.47
CA TYR A 30 -11.30 1.10 0.34
C TYR A 30 -11.59 0.43 1.69
N PHE A 31 -10.61 0.35 2.59
CA PHE A 31 -10.87 -0.15 3.94
C PHE A 31 -11.85 0.73 4.72
N SER A 32 -11.74 2.05 4.56
CA SER A 32 -12.69 2.99 5.18
C SER A 32 -14.11 2.79 4.63
N SER A 33 -14.25 2.62 3.31
CA SER A 33 -15.52 2.32 2.65
C SER A 33 -16.09 0.98 3.12
N LEU A 34 -15.26 -0.06 3.19
CA LEU A 34 -15.64 -1.39 3.67
C LEU A 34 -16.18 -1.33 5.10
N LEU A 35 -15.46 -0.63 5.99
CA LEU A 35 -15.87 -0.49 7.40
C LEU A 35 -17.21 0.25 7.52
N ASN A 36 -17.43 1.28 6.71
CA ASN A 36 -18.69 2.02 6.67
C ASN A 36 -19.86 1.12 6.23
N ILE A 37 -19.69 0.37 5.13
CA ILE A 37 -20.76 -0.51 4.61
C ILE A 37 -21.05 -1.65 5.58
N LEU A 38 -20.03 -2.23 6.22
CA LEU A 38 -20.22 -3.26 7.25
C LEU A 38 -21.00 -2.73 8.45
N THR A 39 -20.69 -1.51 8.90
CA THR A 39 -21.42 -0.85 10.00
C THR A 39 -22.87 -0.58 9.62
N GLN A 40 -23.11 0.00 8.44
CA GLN A 40 -24.47 0.24 7.94
C GLN A 40 -25.26 -1.05 7.78
N ARG A 41 -24.64 -2.12 7.29
CA ARG A 41 -25.28 -3.43 7.15
C ARG A 41 -25.67 -4.01 8.49
N LYS A 42 -24.80 -3.90 9.51
CA LYS A 42 -25.12 -4.30 10.88
C LYS A 42 -26.33 -3.54 11.41
N ASP A 43 -26.40 -2.23 11.21
CA ASP A 43 -27.52 -1.40 11.66
C ASP A 43 -28.84 -1.78 10.95
N THR A 44 -28.80 -1.98 9.63
CA THR A 44 -29.94 -2.48 8.85
C THR A 44 -30.41 -3.85 9.34
N SER A 45 -29.47 -4.75 9.62
CA SER A 45 -29.74 -6.09 10.14
C SER A 45 -30.41 -6.03 11.52
N ASN A 46 -29.86 -5.24 12.44
CA ASN A 46 -30.42 -5.04 13.78
C ASN A 46 -31.84 -4.48 13.73
N PHE A 47 -32.11 -3.54 12.83
CA PHE A 47 -33.45 -2.98 12.63
C PHE A 47 -34.44 -4.03 12.12
N LEU A 48 -34.03 -4.87 11.17
CA LEU A 48 -34.86 -5.96 10.63
C LEU A 48 -35.22 -7.00 11.71
N PHE A 49 -34.28 -7.37 12.57
CA PHE A 49 -34.49 -8.38 13.62
C PHE A 49 -35.23 -7.84 14.85
N SER A 50 -35.01 -6.57 15.22
CA SER A 50 -35.71 -5.94 16.36
C SER A 50 -37.22 -5.82 16.10
N SER A 51 -37.61 -5.59 14.84
CA SER A 51 -39.02 -5.51 14.42
C SER A 51 -39.79 -6.83 14.56
N ASN A 52 -39.10 -7.98 14.60
CA ASN A 52 -39.75 -9.31 14.65
C ASN A 52 -39.95 -9.87 16.07
N ASN A 53 -39.36 -9.24 17.10
CA ASN A 53 -39.35 -9.78 18.48
C ASN A 53 -40.30 -9.04 19.45
N ASP A 54 -41.17 -8.16 18.96
CA ASP A 54 -42.23 -7.57 19.77
C ASP A 54 -43.32 -8.61 20.10
N ASN A 55 -43.08 -9.38 21.16
CA ASN A 55 -44.13 -10.05 21.90
C ASN A 55 -45.14 -8.99 22.40
N PRO A 56 -46.45 -9.09 22.09
CA PRO A 56 -47.45 -8.18 22.60
C PRO A 56 -47.79 -8.55 24.05
N SER A 57 -46.89 -8.25 24.99
CA SER A 57 -47.19 -8.45 26.40
C SER A 57 -46.50 -7.40 27.28
N LYS A 58 -47.18 -6.27 27.47
CA LYS A 58 -47.58 -5.69 28.78
C LYS A 58 -47.83 -4.18 28.68
N ASN A 59 -49.09 -3.83 28.93
CA ASN A 59 -49.58 -2.63 29.64
C ASN A 59 -48.67 -1.39 29.65
N PHE A 60 -48.89 -0.48 28.68
CA PHE A 60 -48.64 0.94 28.89
C PHE A 60 -49.96 1.69 28.82
N SER A 61 -50.47 2.11 29.98
CA SER A 61 -51.40 3.22 30.07
C SER A 61 -50.62 4.51 29.84
N CYS A 62 -50.79 5.12 28.67
CA CYS A 62 -50.60 6.55 28.49
C CYS A 62 -51.76 7.08 27.65
N THR A 63 -52.58 7.86 28.32
CA THR A 63 -53.72 8.63 27.83
C THR A 63 -53.32 9.65 26.76
N ASN A 64 -54.15 9.75 25.71
CA ASN A 64 -54.58 10.98 24.99
C ASN A 64 -53.47 11.79 24.28
N LEU A 65 -53.46 12.07 22.97
CA LEU A 65 -54.47 12.20 21.92
C LEU A 65 -53.77 12.15 20.55
N ILE A 66 -54.30 11.38 19.60
CA ILE A 66 -54.60 11.71 18.18
C ILE A 66 -55.19 10.42 17.58
N PRO A 67 -56.48 10.41 17.15
CA PRO A 67 -57.08 9.24 16.53
C PRO A 67 -56.80 9.26 15.03
N PHE A 68 -55.76 8.56 14.57
CA PHE A 68 -55.68 8.15 13.16
C PHE A 68 -56.45 6.84 12.99
N SER A 69 -57.48 6.92 12.14
CA SER A 69 -58.42 5.87 11.82
C SER A 69 -57.75 4.64 11.20
N SER A 70 -57.95 3.50 11.86
CA SER A 70 -58.38 2.23 11.27
C SER A 70 -58.02 1.93 9.81
N HIS A 71 -56.72 1.84 9.51
CA HIS A 71 -56.24 1.00 8.41
C HIS A 71 -55.45 -0.17 8.99
N LYS A 72 -56.19 -1.28 9.14
CA LYS A 72 -55.79 -2.68 9.01
C LYS A 72 -54.28 -2.89 8.85
N ASN A 73 -53.67 -3.53 9.86
CA ASN A 73 -52.45 -4.34 9.80
C ASN A 73 -51.90 -4.47 8.38
N LEU A 74 -51.06 -3.53 7.99
CA LEU A 74 -50.29 -3.64 6.76
C LEU A 74 -49.45 -4.92 6.93
N PRO A 75 -49.52 -5.89 6.00
CA PRO A 75 -48.78 -7.13 6.17
C PRO A 75 -47.30 -6.80 6.30
N PHE A 76 -46.70 -7.16 7.44
CA PHE A 76 -45.26 -7.08 7.72
C PHE A 76 -44.41 -7.68 6.57
N ALA A 77 -45.00 -8.60 5.80
CA ALA A 77 -44.47 -9.20 4.59
C ALA A 77 -44.07 -8.19 3.48
N LEU A 78 -44.63 -6.97 3.46
CA LEU A 78 -44.28 -5.95 2.46
C LEU A 78 -43.21 -4.96 2.96
N GLN A 79 -43.00 -4.85 4.28
CA GLN A 79 -42.03 -3.92 4.88
C GLN A 79 -40.63 -4.54 5.02
N SER A 80 -40.53 -5.88 5.08
CA SER A 80 -39.26 -6.60 5.11
C SER A 80 -38.56 -6.69 3.75
N GLN A 81 -39.31 -6.58 2.64
CA GLN A 81 -38.76 -6.67 1.29
C GLN A 81 -37.73 -5.57 0.96
N PRO A 82 -37.99 -4.27 1.23
CA PRO A 82 -37.00 -3.22 0.98
C PRO A 82 -35.70 -3.39 1.78
N LEU A 83 -35.80 -3.79 3.05
CA LEU A 83 -34.64 -4.00 3.92
C LEU A 83 -33.80 -5.22 3.49
N THR A 84 -34.47 -6.29 3.05
CA THR A 84 -33.79 -7.49 2.53
C THR A 84 -33.04 -7.15 1.24
N LEU A 85 -33.66 -6.37 0.34
CA LEU A 85 -33.01 -5.88 -0.87
C LEU A 85 -31.81 -4.96 -0.56
N LEU A 86 -31.92 -4.12 0.47
CA LEU A 86 -30.82 -3.27 0.91
C LEU A 86 -29.63 -4.10 1.42
N ILE A 87 -29.88 -5.12 2.26
CA ILE A 87 -28.83 -6.03 2.75
C ILE A 87 -28.15 -6.75 1.57
N TYR A 88 -28.92 -7.17 0.57
CA TYR A 88 -28.36 -7.77 -0.64
C TYR A 88 -27.43 -6.80 -1.39
N LYS A 89 -27.87 -5.56 -1.62
CA LYS A 89 -27.03 -4.52 -2.26
C LYS A 89 -25.75 -4.24 -1.47
N GLN A 90 -25.86 -4.09 -0.15
CA GLN A 90 -24.70 -3.91 0.72
C GLN A 90 -23.74 -5.12 0.68
N SER A 91 -24.26 -6.34 0.54
CA SER A 91 -23.44 -7.55 0.38
C SER A 91 -22.65 -7.53 -0.92
N HIS A 92 -23.30 -7.13 -2.01
CA HIS A 92 -22.66 -7.00 -3.31
C HIS A 92 -21.56 -5.92 -3.30
N GLU A 93 -21.85 -4.75 -2.73
CA GLU A 93 -20.85 -3.68 -2.61
C GLU A 93 -19.65 -4.11 -1.75
N ILE A 94 -19.87 -4.88 -0.69
CA ILE A 94 -18.78 -5.50 0.09
C ILE A 94 -17.92 -6.36 -0.84
N GLU A 95 -18.50 -7.31 -1.56
CA GLU A 95 -17.77 -8.21 -2.47
C GLU A 95 -16.96 -7.45 -3.55
N GLU A 96 -17.52 -6.38 -4.12
CA GLU A 96 -16.81 -5.51 -5.07
C GLU A 96 -15.59 -4.83 -4.44
N ILE A 97 -15.73 -4.30 -3.22
CA ILE A 97 -14.62 -3.68 -2.51
C ILE A 97 -13.53 -4.70 -2.19
N LEU A 98 -13.90 -5.93 -1.79
CA LEU A 98 -12.92 -6.99 -1.55
C LEU A 98 -12.16 -7.37 -2.80
N THR A 99 -12.87 -7.54 -3.91
CA THR A 99 -12.26 -7.80 -5.22
C THR A 99 -11.29 -6.68 -5.60
N THR A 100 -11.64 -5.43 -5.30
CA THR A 100 -10.78 -4.27 -5.53
C THR A 100 -9.55 -4.27 -4.63
N ILE A 101 -9.68 -4.63 -3.35
CA ILE A 101 -8.55 -4.78 -2.42
C ILE A 101 -7.59 -5.87 -2.89
N HIS A 102 -8.10 -6.99 -3.39
CA HIS A 102 -7.29 -8.06 -3.98
C HIS A 102 -6.53 -7.57 -5.22
N SER A 103 -7.21 -6.88 -6.14
CA SER A 103 -6.58 -6.30 -7.34
C SER A 103 -5.46 -5.32 -7.00
N ILE A 104 -5.57 -4.56 -5.92
CA ILE A 104 -4.50 -3.64 -5.48
C ILE A 104 -3.23 -4.38 -5.06
N LEU A 105 -3.34 -5.58 -4.48
CA LEU A 105 -2.15 -6.37 -4.16
C LEU A 105 -1.38 -6.74 -5.42
N ASP A 106 -2.06 -7.02 -6.52
CA ASP A 106 -1.43 -7.29 -7.81
C ASP A 106 -0.74 -6.02 -8.35
N GLU A 107 -1.37 -4.85 -8.20
CA GLU A 107 -0.75 -3.57 -8.57
C GLU A 107 0.53 -3.29 -7.75
N PHE A 108 0.53 -3.59 -6.45
CA PHE A 108 1.73 -3.48 -5.63
C PHE A 108 2.82 -4.45 -6.08
N GLU A 109 2.45 -5.69 -6.40
CA GLU A 109 3.39 -6.69 -6.93
C GLU A 109 4.02 -6.26 -8.25
N GLU A 110 3.25 -5.64 -9.14
CA GLU A 110 3.76 -5.07 -10.38
C GLU A 110 4.82 -3.97 -10.09
N ILE A 111 4.55 -3.06 -9.16
CA ILE A 111 5.52 -2.03 -8.73
C ILE A 111 6.81 -2.67 -8.24
N ILE A 112 6.74 -3.69 -7.37
CA ILE A 112 7.93 -4.40 -6.89
C ILE A 112 8.70 -5.05 -8.03
N ASN A 113 8.02 -5.67 -8.98
CA ASN A 113 8.66 -6.30 -10.13
C ASN A 113 9.39 -5.28 -11.00
N LEU A 114 8.83 -4.08 -11.16
CA LEU A 114 9.50 -2.95 -11.83
C LEU A 114 10.74 -2.49 -11.04
N MET A 115 10.64 -2.37 -9.71
CA MET A 115 11.78 -2.02 -8.83
C MET A 115 12.90 -3.06 -8.94
N LYS A 116 12.59 -4.36 -8.89
CA LYS A 116 13.54 -5.48 -9.12
C LYS A 116 14.18 -5.39 -10.51
N GLY A 117 13.41 -5.00 -11.53
CA GLY A 117 13.91 -4.75 -12.87
C GLY A 117 15.01 -3.68 -12.89
N ILE A 118 14.80 -2.56 -12.18
CA ILE A 118 15.78 -1.49 -12.04
C ILE A 118 17.00 -1.95 -11.23
N LEU A 119 16.80 -2.70 -10.14
CA LEU A 119 17.89 -3.29 -9.37
C LEU A 119 18.79 -4.19 -10.25
N ASN A 120 18.19 -5.04 -11.07
CA ASN A 120 18.93 -5.88 -12.00
C ASN A 120 19.69 -5.08 -13.07
N GLN A 121 19.15 -3.94 -13.51
CA GLN A 121 19.85 -3.02 -14.41
C GLN A 121 21.02 -2.33 -13.69
N SER A 122 20.81 -1.90 -12.45
CA SER A 122 21.81 -1.24 -11.61
C SER A 122 22.98 -2.16 -11.25
N ASN A 123 22.70 -3.40 -10.85
CA ASN A 123 23.73 -4.41 -10.55
C ASN A 123 24.64 -4.70 -11.76
N LYS A 124 24.10 -4.64 -12.99
CA LYS A 124 24.89 -4.78 -14.22
C LYS A 124 25.83 -3.60 -14.47
N LEU A 125 25.51 -2.40 -13.96
CA LEU A 125 26.39 -1.23 -14.03
C LEU A 125 27.54 -1.32 -13.04
N VAL A 126 27.29 -1.85 -11.83
CA VAL A 126 28.32 -2.02 -10.79
C VAL A 126 29.27 -3.18 -11.11
N ASN A 127 28.76 -4.29 -11.65
CA ASN A 127 29.54 -5.49 -11.95
C ASN A 127 29.49 -5.85 -13.45
N PRO A 128 30.15 -5.08 -14.33
CA PRO A 128 30.14 -5.35 -15.78
C PRO A 128 30.76 -6.72 -16.15
N SER A 129 31.64 -7.26 -15.30
CA SER A 129 32.38 -8.52 -15.50
C SER A 129 31.58 -9.81 -15.28
N GLN A 130 30.28 -9.74 -14.94
CA GLN A 130 29.41 -10.92 -14.86
C GLN A 130 28.69 -11.26 -16.17
N LYS A 131 28.83 -10.47 -17.23
CA LYS A 131 28.39 -10.86 -18.58
C LYS A 131 29.51 -11.60 -19.31
N SER A 132 29.22 -12.82 -19.74
CA SER A 132 30.10 -13.80 -20.43
C SER A 132 31.05 -14.62 -19.53
N LYS A 133 30.51 -15.69 -18.95
CA LYS A 133 31.29 -16.92 -18.71
C LYS A 133 30.64 -18.07 -19.49
N GLN A 134 30.87 -18.09 -20.80
CA GLN A 134 31.24 -19.34 -21.46
C GLN A 134 32.77 -19.42 -21.39
N SER A 135 33.25 -20.45 -20.71
CA SER A 135 34.66 -20.80 -20.47
C SER A 135 35.42 -21.11 -21.79
N PRO A 136 36.78 -21.20 -21.83
CA PRO A 136 37.58 -21.72 -20.71
C PRO A 136 39.02 -21.22 -20.45
N LYS A 137 39.47 -21.62 -19.25
CA LYS A 137 40.84 -21.74 -18.67
C LYS A 137 41.44 -20.54 -17.91
N LYS A 138 41.64 -20.82 -16.61
CA LYS A 138 42.47 -20.18 -15.55
C LYS A 138 43.96 -20.02 -15.99
N PRO A 139 44.84 -19.22 -15.31
CA PRO A 139 44.95 -19.13 -13.84
C PRO A 139 45.45 -17.84 -13.13
N LYS A 140 45.12 -17.78 -11.82
CA LYS A 140 45.82 -17.24 -10.62
C LYS A 140 46.41 -15.80 -10.56
N SER A 141 45.93 -15.07 -9.54
CA SER A 141 46.58 -14.11 -8.58
C SER A 141 45.57 -12.98 -8.33
N THR A 142 45.31 -12.39 -7.17
CA THR A 142 45.89 -12.24 -5.82
C THR A 142 44.71 -11.76 -4.93
N PRO A 143 44.76 -11.76 -3.58
CA PRO A 143 43.59 -11.38 -2.77
C PRO A 143 43.39 -9.86 -2.79
N PRO A 144 42.16 -9.34 -3.01
CA PRO A 144 41.92 -7.91 -2.89
C PRO A 144 41.90 -7.51 -1.42
N LYS A 145 42.83 -6.64 -1.04
CA LYS A 145 42.80 -5.92 0.24
C LYS A 145 41.47 -5.17 0.35
N LYS A 146 40.75 -5.39 1.45
CA LYS A 146 39.64 -4.52 1.89
C LYS A 146 40.20 -3.12 2.15
N GLN A 147 40.10 -2.23 1.16
CA GLN A 147 40.14 -0.80 1.42
C GLN A 147 38.72 -0.38 1.77
N ILE A 148 38.47 -0.24 3.07
CA ILE A 148 37.40 0.61 3.57
C ILE A 148 37.86 2.03 3.22
N ILE A 149 37.38 2.54 2.09
CA ILE A 149 37.63 3.92 1.69
C ILE A 149 36.78 4.78 2.63
N ASN A 150 37.43 5.55 3.50
CA ASN A 150 36.79 6.63 4.22
C ASN A 150 36.37 7.67 3.18
N LEU A 151 35.13 7.56 2.70
CA LEU A 151 34.61 8.28 1.53
C LEU A 151 34.03 9.67 1.87
N PHE A 152 34.28 10.20 3.07
CA PHE A 152 33.47 11.30 3.62
C PHE A 152 34.18 12.64 3.83
N ASP A 153 35.50 12.78 3.70
CA ASP A 153 36.19 13.96 4.25
C ASP A 153 36.84 14.95 3.27
N ASN A 154 36.69 14.81 1.95
CA ASN A 154 37.26 15.80 1.01
C ASN A 154 36.27 16.19 -0.10
N PHE A 155 35.47 17.24 0.14
CA PHE A 155 34.64 17.88 -0.88
C PHE A 155 34.92 19.39 -0.94
N GLU A 156 36.00 19.79 -1.61
CA GLU A 156 36.32 21.21 -1.87
C GLU A 156 35.67 21.74 -3.17
N ASN A 157 35.05 20.89 -3.99
CA ASN A 157 34.46 21.28 -5.27
C ASN A 157 32.94 21.00 -5.31
N PRO A 158 32.08 22.00 -5.59
CA PRO A 158 30.63 21.79 -5.67
C PRO A 158 30.19 20.79 -6.75
N GLY A 159 31.05 20.54 -7.76
CA GLY A 159 30.83 19.47 -8.74
C GLY A 159 30.95 18.06 -8.14
N ASP A 160 31.87 17.86 -7.20
CA ASP A 160 32.08 16.57 -6.52
C ASP A 160 30.98 16.32 -5.48
N ILE A 161 30.43 17.38 -4.86
CA ILE A 161 29.29 17.31 -3.92
C ILE A 161 28.01 16.80 -4.61
N ALA A 162 27.86 17.07 -5.91
CA ALA A 162 26.66 16.74 -6.67
C ALA A 162 26.71 15.35 -7.34
N ASP A 163 27.89 14.77 -7.52
CA ASP A 163 28.01 13.48 -8.20
C ASP A 163 27.65 12.35 -7.23
N ILE A 164 26.59 11.60 -7.53
CA ILE A 164 26.18 10.45 -6.72
C ILE A 164 26.98 9.25 -7.23
N PRO A 165 27.90 8.66 -6.45
CA PRO A 165 28.69 7.55 -6.95
C PRO A 165 27.80 6.36 -7.33
N ILE A 166 28.12 5.67 -8.42
CA ILE A 166 27.35 4.50 -8.92
C ILE A 166 27.12 3.46 -7.81
N ILE A 167 28.14 3.23 -6.97
CA ILE A 167 28.08 2.30 -5.84
C ILE A 167 27.04 2.75 -4.82
N THR A 168 27.03 4.05 -4.48
CA THR A 168 26.06 4.66 -3.57
C THR A 168 24.65 4.60 -4.14
N SER A 169 24.46 4.91 -5.43
CA SER A 169 23.16 4.76 -6.09
C SER A 169 22.66 3.31 -6.03
N ASN A 170 23.52 2.33 -6.32
CA ASN A 170 23.12 0.93 -6.26
C ASN A 170 22.74 0.50 -4.84
N TYR A 171 23.46 0.98 -3.83
CA TYR A 171 23.15 0.72 -2.43
C TYR A 171 21.74 1.21 -2.06
N TYR A 172 21.38 2.43 -2.46
CA TYR A 172 20.02 2.95 -2.26
C TYR A 172 18.96 2.10 -2.96
N ILE A 173 19.20 1.71 -4.22
CA ILE A 173 18.26 0.89 -4.98
C ILE A 173 18.04 -0.47 -4.29
N VAL A 174 19.11 -1.13 -3.84
CA VAL A 174 19.01 -2.39 -3.07
C VAL A 174 18.15 -2.20 -1.83
N ARG A 175 18.46 -1.17 -1.02
CA ARG A 175 17.72 -0.88 0.21
C ARG A 175 16.24 -0.64 -0.03
N ILE A 176 15.89 0.19 -1.00
CA ILE A 176 14.49 0.49 -1.35
C ILE A 176 13.77 -0.79 -1.77
N VAL A 177 14.34 -1.56 -2.70
CA VAL A 177 13.70 -2.80 -3.18
C VAL A 177 13.46 -3.77 -2.02
N GLU A 178 14.42 -3.96 -1.13
CA GLU A 178 14.28 -4.85 0.04
C GLU A 178 13.18 -4.40 1.01
N MET A 179 13.06 -3.09 1.27
CA MET A 179 12.03 -2.55 2.18
C MET A 179 10.62 -2.74 1.60
N TYR A 180 10.45 -2.42 0.32
CA TYR A 180 9.17 -2.53 -0.36
C TYR A 180 8.75 -3.99 -0.60
N GLU A 181 9.71 -4.91 -0.83
CA GLU A 181 9.43 -6.36 -0.87
C GLU A 181 8.91 -6.88 0.47
N LYS A 182 9.52 -6.46 1.58
CA LYS A 182 9.08 -6.81 2.94
C LYS A 182 7.69 -6.25 3.22
N GLU A 183 7.43 -5.01 2.83
CA GLU A 183 6.12 -4.39 2.97
C GLU A 183 5.05 -5.10 2.14
N LEU A 184 5.36 -5.51 0.90
CA LEU A 184 4.42 -6.31 0.10
C LEU A 184 4.10 -7.65 0.76
N CYS A 185 5.11 -8.35 1.27
CA CYS A 185 4.91 -9.61 2.01
C CYS A 185 4.02 -9.40 3.24
N TYR A 186 4.26 -8.32 3.99
CA TYR A 186 3.41 -7.94 5.12
C TYR A 186 1.95 -7.70 4.71
N LYS A 187 1.72 -6.91 3.66
CA LYS A 187 0.36 -6.63 3.14
C LYS A 187 -0.33 -7.91 2.65
N LYS A 188 0.37 -8.79 1.93
CA LYS A 188 -0.17 -10.10 1.52
C LYS A 188 -0.55 -10.95 2.74
N ASN A 189 0.27 -10.97 3.79
CA ASN A 189 -0.02 -11.70 5.02
C ASN A 189 -1.22 -11.13 5.80
N LEU A 190 -1.45 -9.81 5.76
CA LEU A 190 -2.65 -9.23 6.38
C LEU A 190 -3.94 -9.76 5.74
N ILE A 191 -3.96 -9.90 4.41
CA ILE A 191 -5.14 -10.35 3.66
C ILE A 191 -5.27 -11.87 3.62
N PHE A 192 -4.19 -12.58 3.28
CA PHE A 192 -4.23 -14.02 3.05
C PHE A 192 -3.80 -14.85 4.27
N GLY A 193 -3.20 -14.26 5.29
CA GLY A 193 -2.72 -14.96 6.49
C GLY A 193 -3.81 -15.39 7.46
N GLY A 194 -5.06 -15.51 7.01
CA GLY A 194 -6.20 -15.97 7.81
C GLY A 194 -6.75 -14.96 8.83
N CYS A 195 -6.14 -13.77 8.91
CA CYS A 195 -6.60 -12.68 9.79
C CYS A 195 -7.80 -11.93 9.20
N PHE A 196 -7.91 -11.89 7.87
CA PHE A 196 -8.98 -11.19 7.17
C PHE A 196 -10.20 -12.10 7.04
N LYS A 197 -11.04 -12.11 8.09
CA LYS A 197 -12.34 -12.76 8.10
C LYS A 197 -13.43 -11.71 8.23
N ILE A 198 -14.38 -11.76 7.31
CA ILE A 198 -15.50 -10.83 7.27
C ILE A 198 -16.70 -11.57 7.83
N ASP A 199 -16.93 -11.35 9.11
CA ASP A 199 -18.14 -11.76 9.79
C ASP A 199 -19.02 -10.54 10.03
N HIS A 200 -20.35 -10.73 10.01
CA HIS A 200 -21.31 -9.65 10.21
C HIS A 200 -21.53 -9.30 11.69
N ASN A 201 -20.81 -9.97 12.59
CA ASN A 201 -20.81 -9.69 14.01
C ASN A 201 -19.80 -8.59 14.36
N ASP A 202 -19.83 -8.15 15.61
CA ASP A 202 -18.95 -7.08 16.11
C ASP A 202 -17.48 -7.47 16.00
N GLU A 203 -17.18 -8.76 16.13
CA GLU A 203 -15.85 -9.31 15.98
C GLU A 203 -15.31 -9.12 14.55
N GLY A 204 -16.09 -9.42 13.52
CA GLY A 204 -15.71 -9.22 12.12
C GLY A 204 -15.47 -7.76 11.76
N ILE A 205 -16.33 -6.85 12.22
CA ILE A 205 -16.15 -5.40 12.02
C ILE A 205 -14.86 -4.91 12.71
N ASN A 206 -14.62 -5.34 13.95
CA ASN A 206 -13.40 -5.00 14.69
C ASN A 206 -12.14 -5.59 14.01
N ASN A 207 -12.22 -6.79 13.43
CA ASN A 207 -11.12 -7.38 12.68
C ASN A 207 -10.79 -6.58 11.43
N VAL A 208 -11.80 -6.16 10.66
CA VAL A 208 -11.61 -5.29 9.48
C VAL A 208 -11.01 -3.94 9.89
N LYS A 209 -11.47 -3.37 11.00
CA LYS A 209 -10.90 -2.14 11.55
C LYS A 209 -9.41 -2.30 11.93
N LEU A 210 -9.07 -3.37 12.64
CA LEU A 210 -7.69 -3.66 13.03
C LEU A 210 -6.78 -3.86 11.81
N ILE A 211 -7.29 -4.53 10.77
CA ILE A 211 -6.56 -4.72 9.51
C ILE A 211 -6.38 -3.39 8.78
N SER A 212 -7.41 -2.55 8.73
CA SER A 212 -7.32 -1.20 8.17
C SER A 212 -6.23 -0.36 8.86
N GLU A 213 -6.20 -0.36 10.20
CA GLU A 213 -5.20 0.34 10.99
C GLU A 213 -3.79 -0.18 10.70
N ARG A 214 -3.60 -1.50 10.72
CA ARG A 214 -2.31 -2.15 10.39
C ARG A 214 -1.86 -1.88 8.96
N TRP A 215 -2.80 -1.89 8.03
CA TRP A 215 -2.54 -1.64 6.62
C TRP A 215 -1.95 -0.25 6.39
N ALA A 216 -2.42 0.74 7.14
CA ALA A 216 -2.01 2.15 7.05
C ALA A 216 -0.60 2.46 7.62
N VAL A 217 -0.05 1.61 8.50
CA VAL A 217 1.19 1.93 9.25
C VAL A 217 2.47 1.78 8.41
N GLN A 218 2.47 0.97 7.37
CA GLN A 218 3.64 0.69 6.50
C GLN A 218 4.96 0.42 7.26
N PRO A 219 5.00 -0.55 8.19
CA PRO A 219 6.07 -0.69 9.17
C PRO A 219 7.45 -1.04 8.59
N TYR A 220 7.54 -1.51 7.34
CA TYR A 220 8.81 -1.90 6.71
C TYR A 220 9.41 -0.80 5.83
N LEU A 221 8.71 0.31 5.62
CA LEU A 221 9.21 1.45 4.86
C LEU A 221 9.95 2.40 5.79
N LEU A 222 11.22 2.68 5.45
CA LEU A 222 12.04 3.70 6.14
C LEU A 222 12.02 4.96 5.28
N PHE A 223 11.09 5.87 5.57
CA PHE A 223 10.89 7.09 4.79
C PHE A 223 12.13 8.00 4.80
N GLU A 224 12.99 7.89 5.82
CA GLU A 224 14.26 8.62 5.88
C GLU A 224 15.19 8.25 4.71
N VAL A 225 15.17 6.98 4.27
CA VAL A 225 15.98 6.53 3.13
C VAL A 225 15.41 7.07 1.82
N GLU A 226 14.08 7.13 1.69
CA GLU A 226 13.42 7.73 0.52
C GLU A 226 13.68 9.23 0.41
N GLU A 227 13.57 9.94 1.53
CA GLU A 227 13.85 11.38 1.61
C GLU A 227 15.29 11.70 1.26
N GLU A 228 16.25 10.92 1.77
CA GLU A 228 17.66 11.10 1.43
C GLU A 228 17.92 10.93 -0.08
N ILE A 229 17.31 9.92 -0.71
CA ILE A 229 17.42 9.70 -2.16
C ILE A 229 16.82 10.89 -2.92
N PHE A 230 15.63 11.35 -2.51
CA PHE A 230 14.96 12.47 -3.13
C PHE A 230 15.79 13.76 -3.05
N ASP A 231 16.36 14.06 -1.89
CA ASP A 231 17.19 15.23 -1.69
C ASP A 231 18.47 15.18 -2.52
N ARG A 232 19.12 14.02 -2.60
CA ARG A 232 20.28 13.83 -3.48
C ARG A 232 19.93 14.03 -4.94
N ILE A 233 18.81 13.47 -5.41
CA ILE A 233 18.31 13.71 -6.78
C ILE A 233 18.04 15.20 -7.01
N LYS A 234 17.45 15.90 -6.03
CA LYS A 234 17.13 17.33 -6.11
C LYS A 234 18.37 18.22 -6.13
N ILE A 235 19.41 17.87 -5.37
CA ILE A 235 20.71 18.55 -5.41
C ILE A 235 21.37 18.35 -6.78
N TRP A 236 21.44 17.10 -7.25
CA TRP A 236 22.00 16.78 -8.57
C TRP A 236 21.32 17.55 -9.70
N LYS A 237 19.97 17.61 -9.71
CA LYS A 237 19.20 18.38 -10.71
C LYS A 237 19.57 19.86 -10.69
N ARG A 238 19.60 20.49 -9.51
CA ARG A 238 19.97 21.90 -9.35
C ARG A 238 21.37 22.18 -9.87
N VAL A 239 22.36 21.35 -9.51
CA VAL A 239 23.73 21.54 -10.00
C VAL A 239 23.81 21.42 -11.52
N LYS A 240 23.09 20.46 -12.13
CA LYS A 240 23.03 20.32 -13.59
C LYS A 240 22.36 21.50 -14.29
N GLU A 241 21.34 22.09 -13.69
CA GLU A 241 20.70 23.32 -14.20
C GLU A 241 21.68 24.50 -14.16
N PHE A 242 22.42 24.68 -13.07
CA PHE A 242 23.45 25.73 -12.96
C PHE A 242 24.62 25.53 -13.93
N GLU A 243 25.07 24.30 -14.15
CA GLU A 243 26.12 24.00 -15.14
C GLU A 243 25.66 24.31 -16.56
N ALA A 244 24.38 24.12 -16.88
CA ALA A 244 23.83 24.41 -18.21
C ALA A 244 23.68 25.90 -18.51
N LEU A 245 23.70 26.76 -17.49
CA LEU A 245 23.62 28.22 -17.61
C LEU A 245 25.00 28.89 -17.80
N LYS A 246 26.09 28.15 -17.63
CA LYS A 246 27.46 28.62 -17.89
C LYS A 246 27.89 28.29 -19.31
#